data_AF-A0A9X2HIW0-F1
#
_entry.id   AF-A0A9X2HIW0-F1
#
_cell.length_a   1.000
_cell.length_b   1.000
_cell.length_c   1.000
_cell.angle_alpha   90.00
_cell.angle_beta   90.00
_cell.angle_gamma   90.00
#
_symmetry.space_group_name_H-M   'P 1'
#
loop_
_entity.id
_entity.type
_entity.pdbx_description
1 polymer ?
#
loop_
_entity_poly.entity_id
_entity_poly.type
_entity_poly.pdbx_seq_one_letter_code
_entity_poly.pdbx_strand_id
1 'polypeptide(L)'
;MGAFNHAAFMREWRHRQGVIPAPLYRDVMAALEVGFGTALPTSASAHPSDPPWLVEARKDIGLKETPGKAHTPRILQMLAFVSYPFSDDETPWCGTAMAAWMKQAGIVPPKQGFRAASWTDWGVACAAQLGAIGVKKRPGGNHVFQIVGETADKRFFKALGANQKDMVNIMDVAKADVDAIRWPAGIPERNIPLPGMPKGVISKDEA
;
A
#
# COMPACT_ATOMS: atom_id res chain seq x y z
N MET A 1 -22.03 24.96 7.13
CA MET A 1 -22.22 23.66 7.79
C MET A 1 -21.13 23.49 8.83
N GLY A 2 -21.48 23.20 10.09
CA GLY A 2 -20.51 23.03 11.17
C GLY A 2 -19.75 21.72 11.01
N ALA A 3 -18.43 21.73 11.24
CA ALA A 3 -17.59 20.55 11.16
C ALA A 3 -17.98 19.52 12.25
N PHE A 4 -18.03 18.23 11.89
CA PHE A 4 -18.32 17.16 12.83
C PHE A 4 -17.22 17.03 13.88
N ASN A 5 -17.56 17.20 15.15
CA ASN A 5 -16.62 17.07 16.26
C ASN A 5 -16.63 15.63 16.81
N HIS A 6 -15.83 14.77 16.19
CA HIS A 6 -15.70 13.35 16.51
C HIS A 6 -15.40 13.09 18.01
N ALA A 7 -14.56 13.94 18.62
CA ALA A 7 -14.20 13.79 20.02
C ALA A 7 -15.39 14.09 20.96
N ALA A 8 -16.22 15.08 20.63
CA ALA A 8 -17.42 15.38 21.40
C ALA A 8 -18.47 14.28 21.28
N PHE A 9 -18.69 13.76 20.07
CA PHE A 9 -19.59 12.64 19.82
C PHE A 9 -19.18 11.41 20.64
N MET A 10 -17.90 11.03 20.62
CA MET A 10 -17.42 9.85 21.33
C MET A 10 -17.49 9.95 22.85
N ARG A 11 -17.29 11.15 23.41
CA ARG A 11 -17.47 11.39 24.84
C ARG A 11 -18.94 11.21 25.24
N GLU A 12 -19.85 11.79 24.48
CA GLU A 12 -21.28 11.71 24.75
C GLU A 12 -21.81 10.28 24.62
N TRP A 13 -21.33 9.52 23.64
CA TRP A 13 -21.80 8.17 23.40
C TRP A 13 -21.33 7.18 24.49
N ARG A 14 -20.06 7.26 24.91
CA ARG A 14 -19.54 6.46 26.04
C ARG A 14 -20.23 6.83 27.35
N HIS A 15 -20.56 8.11 27.54
CA HIS A 15 -21.32 8.55 28.72
C HIS A 15 -22.70 7.87 28.80
N ARG A 16 -23.38 7.67 27.65
CA ARG A 16 -24.73 7.08 27.60
C ARG A 16 -24.76 5.55 27.58
N GLN A 17 -23.76 4.91 26.98
CA GLN A 17 -23.77 3.45 26.72
C GLN A 17 -22.67 2.69 27.48
N GLY A 18 -21.79 3.39 28.20
CA GLY A 18 -20.66 2.79 28.88
C GLY A 18 -19.54 2.35 27.93
N VAL A 19 -18.86 1.25 28.25
CA VAL A 19 -17.76 0.72 27.44
C VAL A 19 -18.29 0.15 26.14
N ILE A 20 -17.86 0.73 25.02
CA ILE A 20 -18.31 0.32 23.68
C ILE A 20 -17.44 -0.86 23.21
N PRO A 21 -18.03 -2.01 22.86
CA PRO A 21 -17.29 -3.12 22.27
C PRO A 21 -16.58 -2.70 20.98
N ALA A 22 -15.31 -3.12 20.84
CA ALA A 22 -14.48 -2.74 19.68
C ALA A 22 -15.09 -3.06 18.30
N PRO A 23 -15.84 -4.16 18.10
CA PRO A 23 -16.53 -4.41 16.83
C PRO A 23 -17.61 -3.35 16.54
N LEU A 24 -18.47 -3.07 17.51
CA LEU A 24 -19.55 -2.09 17.37
C LEU A 24 -19.01 -0.68 17.16
N TYR A 25 -17.91 -0.34 17.83
CA TYR A 25 -17.21 0.93 17.59
C TYR A 25 -16.78 1.08 16.13
N ARG A 26 -16.20 0.04 15.53
CA ARG A 26 -15.76 0.07 14.13
C ARG A 26 -16.93 0.21 13.17
N ASP A 27 -18.01 -0.53 13.38
CA ASP A 27 -19.17 -0.52 12.49
C ASP A 27 -19.88 0.85 12.51
N VAL A 28 -20.04 1.45 13.69
CA VAL A 28 -20.65 2.78 13.83
C VAL A 28 -19.75 3.87 13.25
N MET A 29 -18.43 3.76 13.41
CA MET A 29 -17.50 4.72 12.81
C MET A 29 -17.52 4.65 11.28
N ALA A 30 -17.52 3.44 10.71
CA ALA A 30 -17.65 3.25 9.28
C ALA A 30 -18.97 3.85 8.74
N ALA A 31 -20.08 3.69 9.47
CA ALA A 31 -21.37 4.27 9.07
C ALA A 31 -21.39 5.81 9.15
N LEU A 32 -20.76 6.40 10.16
CA LEU A 32 -20.64 7.87 10.29
C LEU A 32 -19.74 8.48 9.22
N GLU A 33 -18.66 7.79 8.85
CA GLU A 33 -17.76 8.20 7.77
C GLU A 33 -18.48 8.23 6.42
N VAL A 34 -19.39 7.27 6.17
CA VAL A 34 -20.27 7.27 4.98
C VAL A 34 -21.29 8.41 5.04
N GLY A 35 -21.87 8.68 6.21
CA GLY A 35 -22.96 9.66 6.36
C GLY A 35 -22.52 11.14 6.31
N PHE A 36 -21.30 11.46 6.73
CA PHE A 36 -20.85 12.85 6.89
C PHE A 36 -19.86 13.36 5.82
N GLY A 37 -19.44 12.54 4.87
CA GLY A 37 -18.73 13.00 3.67
C GLY A 37 -17.42 13.77 3.92
N THR A 38 -16.78 13.60 5.10
CA THR A 38 -15.45 14.14 5.37
C THR A 38 -14.38 13.12 4.94
N ALA A 39 -13.79 13.39 3.79
CA ALA A 39 -12.91 12.51 3.04
C ALA A 39 -11.59 12.11 3.75
N LEU A 40 -11.28 10.82 3.68
CA LEU A 40 -10.13 10.36 2.89
C LEU A 40 -10.71 9.54 1.73
N PRO A 41 -10.16 9.57 0.51
CA PRO A 41 -10.61 8.70 -0.55
C PRO A 41 -10.15 7.28 -0.21
N THR A 42 -10.91 6.58 0.62
CA THR A 42 -10.79 5.13 0.82
C THR A 42 -11.50 4.44 -0.35
N SER A 43 -11.07 4.73 -1.59
CA SER A 43 -11.47 3.93 -2.75
C SER A 43 -10.52 2.75 -2.86
N ALA A 44 -10.59 1.87 -1.86
CA ALA A 44 -10.05 0.53 -1.90
C ALA A 44 -11.21 -0.47 -1.78
N SER A 45 -12.29 -0.24 -2.52
CA SER A 45 -13.22 -1.32 -2.83
C SER A 45 -12.50 -2.30 -3.73
N ALA A 46 -12.13 -3.46 -3.20
CA ALA A 46 -11.67 -4.58 -4.01
C ALA A 46 -12.76 -4.88 -5.04
N HIS A 47 -12.48 -4.60 -6.32
CA HIS A 47 -13.37 -5.04 -7.39
C HIS A 47 -13.14 -6.54 -7.63
N PRO A 48 -14.17 -7.31 -8.05
CA PRO A 48 -14.02 -8.74 -8.37
C PRO A 48 -12.93 -9.04 -9.44
N SER A 49 -12.44 -8.02 -10.13
CA SER A 49 -11.40 -8.07 -11.15
C SER A 49 -9.99 -7.69 -10.66
N ASP A 50 -9.83 -7.25 -9.41
CA ASP A 50 -8.53 -6.81 -8.89
C ASP A 50 -7.53 -7.99 -8.88
N PRO A 51 -6.26 -7.76 -9.21
CA PRO A 51 -5.24 -8.78 -9.06
C PRO A 51 -5.11 -9.24 -7.60
N PRO A 52 -4.95 -10.54 -7.32
CA PRO A 52 -4.95 -11.04 -5.94
C PRO A 52 -3.82 -10.44 -5.08
N TRP A 53 -2.65 -10.16 -5.65
CA TRP A 53 -1.55 -9.51 -4.93
C TRP A 53 -1.82 -8.03 -4.61
N LEU A 54 -2.69 -7.37 -5.39
CA LEU A 54 -3.17 -6.03 -5.06
C LEU A 54 -4.16 -6.07 -3.90
N VAL A 55 -5.02 -7.09 -3.86
CA VAL A 55 -5.93 -7.30 -2.73
C VAL A 55 -5.14 -7.48 -1.43
N GLU A 56 -4.06 -8.26 -1.43
CA GLU A 56 -3.19 -8.43 -0.25
C GLU A 56 -2.56 -7.11 0.20
N ALA A 57 -2.00 -6.32 -0.73
CA ALA A 57 -1.39 -5.04 -0.38
C ALA A 57 -2.38 -4.02 0.19
N ARG A 58 -3.62 -3.99 -0.33
CA ARG A 58 -4.66 -3.09 0.17
C ARG A 58 -5.05 -3.36 1.62
N LYS A 59 -4.95 -4.61 2.10
CA LYS A 59 -5.23 -4.97 3.51
C LYS A 59 -4.26 -4.30 4.48
N ASP A 60 -3.04 -4.02 4.03
CA ASP A 60 -1.99 -3.45 4.85
C ASP A 60 -1.91 -1.90 4.72
N ILE A 61 -2.79 -1.23 3.96
CA ILE A 61 -2.80 0.25 3.88
C ILE A 61 -2.98 0.85 5.29
N GLY A 62 -2.10 1.78 5.65
CA GLY A 62 -2.07 2.40 6.97
C GLY A 62 -1.18 1.66 7.98
N LEU A 63 -0.64 0.47 7.63
CA LEU A 63 0.33 -0.24 8.46
C LEU A 63 1.60 0.61 8.58
N LYS A 64 1.92 1.03 9.81
CA LYS A 64 3.10 1.82 10.14
C LYS A 64 4.16 0.98 10.83
N GLU A 65 5.41 1.28 10.54
CA GLU A 65 6.52 0.85 11.37
C GLU A 65 6.47 1.61 12.71
N THR A 66 6.70 0.91 13.81
CA THR A 66 6.84 1.52 15.12
C THR A 66 8.33 1.68 15.40
N PRO A 67 8.85 2.90 15.55
CA PRO A 67 10.28 3.10 15.80
C PRO A 67 10.73 2.46 17.12
N GLY A 68 11.88 1.80 17.11
CA GLY A 68 12.52 1.21 18.29
C GLY A 68 12.38 -0.32 18.39
N LYS A 69 12.63 -0.88 19.60
CA LYS A 69 12.65 -2.33 19.84
C LYS A 69 11.29 -3.04 19.69
N ALA A 70 10.21 -2.27 19.55
CA ALA A 70 8.87 -2.79 19.37
C ALA A 70 8.53 -2.83 17.88
N HIS A 71 8.89 -3.91 17.19
CA HIS A 71 8.52 -4.07 15.79
C HIS A 71 7.01 -4.33 15.66
N THR A 72 6.38 -3.72 14.66
CA THR A 72 4.96 -3.95 14.37
C THR A 72 4.77 -5.44 14.00
N PRO A 73 3.91 -6.21 14.71
CA PRO A 73 3.83 -7.67 14.56
C PRO A 73 3.61 -8.14 13.12
N ARG A 74 2.82 -7.38 12.34
CA ARG A 74 2.57 -7.67 10.93
C ARG A 74 3.83 -7.58 10.07
N ILE A 75 4.73 -6.62 10.32
CA ILE A 75 6.00 -6.46 9.59
C ILE A 75 6.93 -7.63 9.91
N LEU A 76 7.04 -8.01 11.19
CA LEU A 76 7.79 -9.19 11.61
C LEU A 76 7.26 -10.48 10.97
N GLN A 77 5.94 -10.64 10.89
CA GLN A 77 5.32 -11.78 10.22
C GLN A 77 5.70 -11.82 8.74
N MET A 78 5.68 -10.68 8.04
CA MET A 78 6.12 -10.60 6.64
C MET A 78 7.59 -10.99 6.49
N LEU A 79 8.48 -10.48 7.35
CA LEU A 79 9.91 -10.82 7.37
C LEU A 79 10.13 -12.33 7.58
N ALA A 80 9.48 -12.92 8.59
CA ALA A 80 9.57 -14.35 8.86
C ALA A 80 9.03 -15.20 7.69
N PHE A 81 7.91 -14.78 7.10
CA PHE A 81 7.23 -15.48 6.01
C PHE A 81 8.03 -15.49 4.70
N VAL A 82 8.76 -14.41 4.41
CA VAL A 82 9.61 -14.37 3.21
C VAL A 82 10.91 -15.16 3.42
N SER A 83 11.39 -15.27 4.66
CA SER A 83 12.56 -16.05 5.10
C SER A 83 13.88 -15.68 4.39
N TYR A 84 14.10 -14.39 4.14
CA TYR A 84 15.35 -13.90 3.54
C TYR A 84 16.43 -13.63 4.61
N PRO A 85 17.72 -13.83 4.29
CA PRO A 85 18.81 -13.44 5.19
C PRO A 85 18.84 -11.92 5.33
N PHE A 86 18.69 -11.43 6.56
CA PHE A 86 18.54 -10.00 6.88
C PHE A 86 19.67 -9.54 7.82
N SER A 87 20.20 -8.34 7.62
CA SER A 87 21.12 -7.67 8.54
C SER A 87 20.47 -6.38 9.07
N ASP A 88 20.76 -6.06 10.34
CA ASP A 88 19.78 -5.55 11.30
C ASP A 88 19.81 -4.03 11.55
N ASP A 89 20.11 -3.19 10.56
CA ASP A 89 19.87 -1.76 10.73
C ASP A 89 19.25 -1.11 9.49
N GLU A 90 18.23 -0.27 9.74
CA GLU A 90 17.63 0.69 8.80
C GLU A 90 17.14 0.14 7.44
N THR A 91 16.77 -1.14 7.39
CA THR A 91 16.57 -1.82 6.11
C THR A 91 15.20 -1.53 5.49
N PRO A 92 15.14 -0.96 4.28
CA PRO A 92 13.89 -0.68 3.58
C PRO A 92 13.03 -1.93 3.39
N TRP A 93 11.83 -1.96 3.98
CA TRP A 93 10.92 -3.11 3.93
C TRP A 93 9.95 -3.10 2.74
N CYS A 94 10.15 -2.20 1.76
CA CYS A 94 9.33 -2.13 0.55
C CYS A 94 9.38 -3.44 -0.27
N GLY A 95 10.57 -4.01 -0.48
CA GLY A 95 10.74 -5.29 -1.17
C GLY A 95 10.19 -6.47 -0.37
N THR A 96 10.41 -6.47 0.95
CA THR A 96 9.90 -7.51 1.86
C THR A 96 8.37 -7.59 1.82
N ALA A 97 7.68 -6.46 1.97
CA ALA A 97 6.22 -6.42 1.90
C ALA A 97 5.72 -6.85 0.51
N MET A 98 6.35 -6.37 -0.57
CA MET A 98 6.00 -6.80 -1.93
C MET A 98 6.14 -8.31 -2.12
N ALA A 99 7.23 -8.90 -1.63
CA ALA A 99 7.45 -10.34 -1.69
C ALA A 99 6.41 -11.11 -0.85
N ALA A 100 6.02 -10.58 0.30
CA ALA A 100 5.00 -11.17 1.16
C ALA A 100 3.61 -11.14 0.50
N TRP A 101 3.20 -10.00 -0.08
CA TRP A 101 1.93 -9.86 -0.80
C TRP A 101 1.86 -10.80 -2.01
N MET A 102 2.96 -10.93 -2.77
CA MET A 102 3.04 -11.90 -3.87
C MET A 102 2.88 -13.33 -3.37
N LYS A 103 3.64 -13.74 -2.34
CA LYS A 103 3.54 -15.09 -1.77
C LYS A 103 2.14 -15.39 -1.23
N GLN A 104 1.49 -14.42 -0.56
CA GLN A 104 0.10 -14.56 -0.06
C GLN A 104 -0.90 -14.74 -1.21
N ALA A 105 -0.64 -14.14 -2.36
CA ALA A 105 -1.42 -14.33 -3.59
C ALA A 105 -1.04 -15.59 -4.39
N GLY A 106 -0.15 -16.45 -3.87
CA GLY A 106 0.31 -17.66 -4.55
C GLY A 106 1.31 -17.40 -5.70
N ILE A 107 1.92 -16.22 -5.73
CA ILE A 107 2.88 -15.80 -6.76
C ILE A 107 4.30 -15.89 -6.23
N VAL A 108 5.21 -16.45 -7.03
CA VAL A 108 6.61 -16.60 -6.67
C VAL A 108 7.34 -15.26 -6.84
N PRO A 109 7.85 -14.63 -5.75
CA PRO A 109 8.64 -13.41 -5.84
C PRO A 109 10.08 -13.71 -6.36
N PRO A 110 10.89 -12.67 -6.67
CA PRO A 110 12.30 -12.85 -6.98
C PRO A 110 13.05 -13.55 -5.84
N LYS A 111 14.13 -14.29 -6.15
CA LYS A 111 14.96 -14.98 -5.14
C LYS A 111 15.50 -14.05 -4.05
N GLN A 112 15.74 -12.78 -4.39
CA GLN A 112 16.15 -11.73 -3.45
C GLN A 112 15.08 -10.64 -3.38
N GLY A 113 13.81 -11.03 -3.25
CA GLY A 113 12.65 -10.12 -3.31
C GLY A 113 12.64 -9.01 -2.26
N PHE A 114 13.42 -9.15 -1.17
CA PHE A 114 13.65 -8.06 -0.20
C PHE A 114 14.35 -6.84 -0.82
N ARG A 115 15.15 -7.03 -1.88
CA ARG A 115 15.78 -5.92 -2.62
C ARG A 115 14.84 -5.44 -3.72
N ALA A 116 14.46 -4.17 -3.69
CA ALA A 116 13.63 -3.56 -4.73
C ALA A 116 14.24 -3.70 -6.15
N ALA A 117 15.57 -3.68 -6.27
CA ALA A 117 16.27 -3.88 -7.55
C ALA A 117 16.01 -5.26 -8.18
N SER A 118 15.76 -6.30 -7.38
CA SER A 118 15.44 -7.65 -7.88
C SER A 118 14.08 -7.73 -8.58
N TRP A 119 13.27 -6.67 -8.49
CA TRP A 119 11.99 -6.58 -9.19
C TRP A 119 12.14 -5.92 -10.56
N THR A 120 13.29 -5.33 -10.87
CA THR A 120 13.51 -4.64 -12.15
C THR A 120 13.48 -5.60 -13.33
N ASP A 121 13.83 -6.88 -13.16
CA ASP A 121 13.85 -7.93 -14.20
C ASP A 121 12.89 -9.09 -13.91
N TRP A 122 12.12 -9.00 -12.82
CA TRP A 122 11.16 -10.04 -12.43
C TRP A 122 9.93 -10.07 -13.32
N GLY A 123 9.42 -11.28 -13.58
CA GLY A 123 8.21 -11.47 -14.36
C GLY A 123 8.40 -11.11 -15.83
N VAL A 124 7.42 -10.42 -16.41
CA VAL A 124 7.47 -9.92 -17.79
C VAL A 124 7.32 -8.39 -17.82
N ALA A 125 7.95 -7.74 -18.81
CA ALA A 125 7.68 -6.31 -19.07
C ALA A 125 6.24 -6.13 -19.52
N CYS A 126 5.54 -5.12 -18.99
CA CYS A 126 4.16 -4.85 -19.38
C CYS A 126 3.89 -3.35 -19.50
N ALA A 127 2.77 -3.00 -20.13
CA ALA A 127 2.22 -1.65 -20.01
C ALA A 127 1.72 -1.38 -18.58
N ALA A 128 1.64 -0.10 -18.20
CA ALA A 128 1.09 0.28 -16.91
C ALA A 128 -0.39 -0.11 -16.82
N GLN A 129 -0.73 -0.92 -15.82
CA GLN A 129 -2.09 -1.39 -15.55
C GLN A 129 -2.28 -1.59 -14.05
N LEU A 130 -3.53 -1.68 -13.61
CA LEU A 130 -3.85 -1.84 -12.19
C LEU A 130 -3.16 -3.09 -11.61
N GLY A 131 -2.39 -2.90 -10.54
CA GLY A 131 -1.62 -3.95 -9.88
C GLY A 131 -0.27 -4.26 -10.53
N ALA A 132 0.11 -3.62 -11.64
CA ALA A 132 1.45 -3.77 -12.18
C ALA A 132 2.51 -3.29 -11.18
N ILE A 133 3.67 -3.93 -11.19
CA ILE A 133 4.75 -3.67 -10.24
C ILE A 133 5.70 -2.63 -10.85
N GLY A 134 5.73 -1.44 -10.25
CA GLY A 134 6.64 -0.38 -10.62
C GLY A 134 7.93 -0.44 -9.80
N VAL A 135 9.06 -0.18 -10.45
CA VAL A 135 10.36 -0.01 -9.80
C VAL A 135 10.95 1.34 -10.22
N LYS A 136 11.44 2.10 -9.25
CA LYS A 136 12.19 3.34 -9.48
C LYS A 136 13.51 3.33 -8.71
N LYS A 137 14.49 4.09 -9.18
CA LYS A 137 15.69 4.42 -8.42
C LYS A 137 15.39 5.44 -7.32
N ARG A 138 16.20 5.40 -6.27
CA ARG A 138 16.26 6.41 -5.21
C ARG A 138 17.67 6.48 -4.63
N PRO A 139 18.03 7.53 -3.88
CA PRO A 139 19.25 7.52 -3.08
C PRO A 139 19.30 6.25 -2.21
N GLY A 140 20.40 5.51 -2.26
CA GLY A 140 20.56 4.26 -1.50
C GLY A 140 19.96 3.00 -2.16
N GLY A 141 19.41 3.07 -3.38
CA GLY A 141 19.03 1.88 -4.16
C GLY A 141 17.80 2.05 -5.03
N ASN A 142 16.82 1.19 -4.84
CA ASN A 142 15.55 1.20 -5.58
C ASN A 142 14.37 1.20 -4.62
N HIS A 143 13.20 1.55 -5.15
CA HIS A 143 11.91 1.40 -4.50
C HIS A 143 10.97 0.60 -5.40
N VAL A 144 10.13 -0.24 -4.78
CA VAL A 144 9.16 -1.08 -5.48
C VAL A 144 7.76 -0.83 -4.93
N PHE A 145 6.78 -0.75 -5.82
CA PHE A 145 5.39 -0.41 -5.50
C PHE A 145 4.42 -1.04 -6.50
N GLN A 146 3.14 -1.09 -6.16
CA GLN A 146 2.07 -1.46 -7.08
C GLN A 146 1.45 -0.20 -7.67
N ILE A 147 1.21 -0.19 -8.98
CA ILE A 147 0.50 0.90 -9.66
C ILE A 147 -1.00 0.71 -9.41
N VAL A 148 -1.61 1.67 -8.72
CA VAL A 148 -3.03 1.61 -8.34
C VAL A 148 -3.91 2.65 -9.00
N GLY A 149 -3.33 3.50 -9.84
CA GLY A 149 -4.01 4.58 -10.53
C GLY A 149 -3.04 5.57 -11.15
N GLU A 150 -3.58 6.69 -11.64
CA GLU A 150 -2.80 7.81 -12.14
C GLU A 150 -3.46 9.14 -11.79
N THR A 151 -2.69 10.22 -11.82
CA THR A 151 -3.25 11.58 -11.67
C THR A 151 -4.04 12.00 -12.89
N ALA A 152 -5.00 12.91 -12.72
CA ALA A 152 -5.83 13.42 -13.82
C ALA A 152 -5.03 14.05 -14.97
N ASP A 153 -3.87 14.66 -14.67
CA ASP A 153 -2.94 15.20 -15.68
C ASP A 153 -2.02 14.14 -16.30
N LYS A 154 -2.18 12.86 -15.91
CA LYS A 154 -1.45 11.68 -16.39
C LYS A 154 0.06 11.75 -16.20
N ARG A 155 0.57 12.67 -15.37
CA ARG A 155 2.01 12.85 -15.11
C ARG A 155 2.57 11.92 -14.04
N PHE A 156 1.72 11.44 -13.14
CA PHE A 156 2.13 10.61 -12.01
C PHE A 156 1.32 9.32 -11.95
N PHE A 157 1.97 8.24 -11.55
CA PHE A 157 1.29 7.05 -11.06
C PHE A 157 0.92 7.22 -9.59
N LYS A 158 -0.18 6.58 -9.19
CA LYS A 158 -0.50 6.32 -7.79
C LYS A 158 0.20 5.04 -7.38
N ALA A 159 1.22 5.15 -6.55
CA ALA A 159 2.09 4.08 -6.11
C ALA A 159 1.67 3.61 -4.71
N LEU A 160 1.04 2.43 -4.65
CA LEU A 160 0.82 1.72 -3.39
C LEU A 160 2.11 0.97 -3.03
N GLY A 161 2.80 1.45 -1.99
CA GLY A 161 4.05 0.85 -1.55
C GLY A 161 4.16 0.85 -0.04
N ALA A 162 5.05 -0.02 0.43
CA ALA A 162 5.46 -0.15 1.82
C ALA A 162 6.69 0.71 2.11
N ASN A 163 6.94 1.02 3.38
CA ASN A 163 8.04 1.88 3.81
C ASN A 163 8.07 3.26 3.11
N GLN A 164 6.90 3.77 2.76
CA GLN A 164 6.73 5.11 2.21
C GLN A 164 6.36 6.02 3.36
N LYS A 165 7.31 6.80 3.90
CA LYS A 165 7.13 7.54 5.17
C LYS A 165 6.81 6.58 6.32
N ASP A 166 7.66 5.57 6.49
CA ASP A 166 7.51 4.49 7.48
C ASP A 166 6.14 3.78 7.50
N MET A 167 5.43 3.75 6.36
CA MET A 167 4.06 3.22 6.28
C MET A 167 3.76 2.55 4.93
N VAL A 168 2.74 1.69 4.89
CA VAL A 168 2.06 1.32 3.65
C VAL A 168 1.04 2.40 3.27
N ASN A 169 1.26 3.09 2.15
CA ASN A 169 0.34 4.11 1.67
C ASN A 169 0.39 4.27 0.15
N ILE A 170 -0.42 5.20 -0.35
CA ILE A 170 -0.42 5.60 -1.75
C ILE A 170 0.25 6.96 -1.88
N MET A 171 1.26 7.05 -2.73
CA MET A 171 1.97 8.30 -3.05
C MET A 171 2.06 8.52 -4.55
N ASP A 172 2.29 9.76 -4.95
CA ASP A 172 2.46 10.10 -6.36
C ASP A 172 3.92 9.91 -6.77
N VAL A 173 4.15 9.07 -7.79
CA VAL A 173 5.46 8.82 -8.41
C VAL A 173 5.43 9.33 -9.85
N ALA A 174 6.38 10.18 -10.24
CA ALA A 174 6.43 10.68 -11.60
C ALA A 174 6.67 9.51 -12.56
N LYS A 175 5.90 9.46 -13.66
CA LYS A 175 6.03 8.36 -14.63
C LYS A 175 7.44 8.29 -15.25
N ALA A 176 8.09 9.45 -15.38
CA ALA A 176 9.45 9.57 -15.90
C ALA A 176 10.52 8.98 -14.98
N ASP A 177 10.22 8.79 -13.70
CA ASP A 177 11.17 8.25 -12.71
C ASP A 177 11.06 6.72 -12.57
N VAL A 178 10.13 6.08 -13.28
CA VAL A 178 9.91 4.63 -13.21
C VAL A 178 10.82 3.93 -14.22
N ASP A 179 11.75 3.11 -13.71
CA ASP A 179 12.72 2.37 -14.52
C ASP A 179 12.14 1.08 -15.12
N ALA A 180 11.19 0.44 -14.43
CA ALA A 180 10.58 -0.80 -14.88
C ALA A 180 9.13 -0.91 -14.43
N ILE A 181 8.30 -1.52 -15.28
CA ILE A 181 6.93 -1.92 -14.99
C ILE A 181 6.80 -3.40 -15.33
N ARG A 182 6.43 -4.20 -14.34
CA ARG A 182 6.45 -5.66 -14.40
C ARG A 182 5.11 -6.29 -14.05
N TRP A 183 4.88 -7.44 -14.65
CA TRP A 183 3.72 -8.30 -14.39
C TRP A 183 4.18 -9.72 -14.05
N PRO A 184 3.48 -10.46 -13.18
CA PRO A 184 3.83 -11.85 -12.90
C PRO A 184 3.85 -12.70 -14.17
N ALA A 185 4.94 -13.44 -14.40
CA ALA A 185 5.05 -14.35 -15.53
C ALA A 185 3.99 -15.47 -15.43
N GLY A 186 3.38 -15.84 -16.56
CA GLY A 186 2.36 -16.88 -16.63
C GLY A 186 0.96 -16.45 -16.19
N ILE A 187 0.78 -15.20 -15.73
CA ILE A 187 -0.54 -14.63 -15.50
C ILE A 187 -0.91 -13.75 -16.70
N PRO A 188 -2.02 -14.02 -17.42
CA PRO A 188 -2.45 -13.19 -18.53
C PRO A 188 -2.59 -11.72 -18.12
N GLU A 189 -1.97 -10.82 -18.89
CA GLU A 189 -2.18 -9.39 -18.74
C GLU A 189 -3.64 -9.05 -19.06
N ARG A 190 -4.27 -8.27 -18.19
CA ARG A 190 -5.68 -7.90 -18.32
C ARG A 190 -5.86 -6.48 -18.88
N ASN A 191 -4.77 -5.75 -19.06
CA ASN A 191 -4.75 -4.33 -19.46
C ASN A 191 -5.75 -3.50 -18.65
N ILE A 192 -5.78 -3.74 -17.34
CA ILE A 192 -6.77 -3.13 -16.46
C ILE A 192 -6.53 -1.62 -16.42
N PRO A 193 -7.52 -0.80 -16.80
CA PRO A 193 -7.36 0.65 -16.82
C PRO A 193 -6.97 1.20 -15.45
N LEU A 194 -6.10 2.22 -15.46
CA LEU A 194 -5.74 2.94 -14.24
C LEU A 194 -6.87 3.90 -13.87
N PRO A 195 -7.43 3.82 -12.65
CA PRO A 195 -8.39 4.82 -12.21
C PRO A 195 -7.71 6.19 -12.11
N GLY A 196 -8.39 7.22 -12.60
CA GLY A 196 -7.99 8.60 -12.40
C GLY A 196 -8.26 9.01 -10.96
N MET A 197 -7.23 9.47 -10.25
CA MET A 197 -7.31 9.89 -8.85
C MET A 197 -6.83 11.34 -8.71
N PRO A 198 -7.44 12.14 -7.81
CA PRO A 198 -6.98 13.50 -7.55
C PRO A 198 -5.52 13.50 -7.09
N LYS A 199 -4.76 14.58 -7.37
CA LYS A 199 -3.36 14.70 -6.93
C LYS A 199 -3.26 14.50 -5.43
N GLY A 200 -2.39 13.59 -5.03
CA GLY A 200 -2.21 13.19 -3.64
C GLY A 200 -0.95 13.84 -3.05
N VAL A 201 -0.47 13.29 -1.95
CA VAL A 201 0.84 13.64 -1.41
C VAL A 201 1.91 13.19 -2.41
N ILE A 202 2.63 14.15 -2.98
CA ILE A 202 3.81 13.88 -3.81
C ILE A 202 4.92 13.37 -2.90
N SER A 203 5.51 12.25 -3.29
CA SER A 203 6.63 11.70 -2.56
C SER A 203 7.88 12.53 -2.75
N LYS A 204 8.37 13.12 -1.65
CA LYS A 204 9.60 13.93 -1.64
C LYS A 204 10.72 13.22 -0.88
N ASP A 205 10.38 12.43 0.14
CA ASP A 205 11.29 11.59 0.93
C ASP A 205 10.52 10.31 1.36
N GLU A 206 11.10 9.12 1.09
CA GLU A 206 10.52 7.78 1.35
C GLU A 206 11.43 6.95 2.28
N ALA A 207 11.93 7.62 3.32
CA ALA A 207 12.21 7.01 4.61
C ALA A 207 11.12 7.58 5.54
#